data_AF-A0A918K3H4-F1
#
_entry.id   AF-A0A918K3H4-F1
#
_cell.length_a   1.000
_cell.length_b   1.000
_cell.length_c   1.000
_cell.angle_alpha   90.00
_cell.angle_beta   90.00
_cell.angle_gamma   90.00
#
_symmetry.space_group_name_H-M   'P 1'
#
loop_
_entity.id
_entity.type
_entity.pdbx_description
1 polymer ?
#
loop_
_entity_poly.entity_id
_entity_poly.type
_entity_poly.pdbx_seq_one_letter_code
_entity_poly.pdbx_strand_id
1 'polypeptide(L)' 'MVDSNGAGDAFAAGYLFGRLTGEPPERCGLFAAVAGAHACTVPATGYDVIDRESLLRAASR' A
#
# COMPACT_ATOMS: atom_id res chain seq x y z
N MET A 1 2.26 2.63 -14.65
CA MET A 1 2.38 1.22 -14.20
C MET A 1 3.62 0.65 -14.87
N VAL A 2 4.56 0.13 -14.09
CA VAL A 2 5.83 -0.45 -14.55
C VAL A 2 5.76 -1.98 -14.49
N ASP A 3 5.23 -2.52 -13.39
CA ASP A 3 5.01 -3.94 -13.13
C ASP A 3 3.77 -4.12 -12.22
N SER A 4 3.29 -5.34 -11.98
CA SER A 4 2.29 -5.65 -10.95
C SER A 4 2.77 -6.63 -9.89
N ASN A 5 3.97 -7.17 -10.03
CA ASN A 5 4.53 -8.11 -9.06
C ASN A 5 4.62 -7.45 -7.68
N GLY A 6 4.23 -8.20 -6.64
CA GLY A 6 4.18 -7.71 -5.26
C GLY A 6 3.00 -6.78 -4.93
N ALA A 7 2.18 -6.35 -5.90
CA ALA A 7 1.06 -5.44 -5.63
C ALA A 7 -0.02 -6.06 -4.72
N GLY A 8 -0.27 -7.37 -4.85
CA GLY A 8 -1.18 -8.10 -3.97
C GLY A 8 -0.68 -8.20 -2.53
N ASP A 9 0.61 -8.48 -2.36
CA ASP A 9 1.24 -8.54 -1.04
C ASP A 9 1.27 -7.16 -0.38
N ALA A 10 1.60 -6.12 -1.14
CA ALA A 10 1.58 -4.73 -0.67
C ALA A 10 0.16 -4.29 -0.30
N PHE A 11 -0.86 -4.68 -1.08
CA PHE A 11 -2.26 -4.44 -0.76
C PHE A 11 -2.65 -5.11 0.56
N ALA A 12 -2.34 -6.41 0.72
CA ALA A 12 -2.63 -7.14 1.94
C ALA A 12 -1.93 -6.52 3.15
N ALA A 13 -0.67 -6.13 3.03
CA ALA A 13 0.10 -5.45 4.07
C ALA A 13 -0.52 -4.10 4.46
N GLY A 14 -0.92 -3.28 3.48
CA GLY A 14 -1.59 -2.00 3.73
C GLY A 14 -2.94 -2.15 4.43
N TYR A 15 -3.74 -3.15 4.05
CA TYR A 15 -5.00 -3.45 4.72
C TYR A 15 -4.77 -3.90 6.17
N LEU A 16 -3.83 -4.83 6.38
CA LEU A 16 -3.48 -5.34 7.70
C LEU A 16 -2.94 -4.23 8.60
N PHE A 17 -2.13 -3.31 8.07
CA PHE A 17 -1.67 -2.13 8.80
C PHE A 17 -2.86 -1.34 9.36
N GLY A 18 -3.83 -0.96 8.52
CA GLY A 18 -5.02 -0.24 8.97
C GLY A 18 -5.80 -0.99 10.06
N ARG A 19 -5.99 -2.30 9.88
CA ARG A 19 -6.69 -3.13 10.86
C ARG A 19 -5.96 -3.20 12.20
N LEU A 20 -4.64 -3.36 12.18
CA LEU A 20 -3.81 -3.42 13.37
C LEU A 20 -3.69 -2.06 14.09
N THR A 21 -3.90 -0.95 13.38
CA THR A 21 -3.96 0.40 13.97
C THR A 21 -5.36 0.85 14.37
N GLY A 22 -6.38 -0.01 14.23
CA GLY A 22 -7.76 0.28 14.65
C GLY A 22 -8.54 1.19 13.70
N GLU A 23 -8.13 1.28 12.44
CA GLU A 23 -8.79 2.12 11.44
C GLU A 23 -10.07 1.45 10.90
N PRO A 24 -11.08 2.24 10.46
CA PRO A 24 -12.29 1.69 9.87
C PRO A 24 -11.98 0.98 8.54
N PRO A 25 -12.83 0.04 8.09
CA PRO A 25 -12.60 -0.74 6.88
C PRO A 25 -12.32 0.09 5.63
N GLU A 26 -12.98 1.24 5.48
CA GLU A 26 -12.77 2.17 4.37
C GLU A 26 -11.33 2.74 4.35
N ARG A 27 -10.81 3.17 5.52
CA ARG A 27 -9.42 3.65 5.63
C ARG A 27 -8.42 2.52 5.45
N CYS A 28 -8.73 1.30 5.91
CA CYS A 28 -7.91 0.12 5.63
C CYS A 28 -7.83 -0.16 4.12
N GLY A 29 -8.97 -0.06 3.41
CA GLY A 29 -9.02 -0.21 1.96
C GLY A 29 -8.21 0.86 1.23
N LEU A 30 -8.22 2.10 1.73
CA LEU A 30 -7.41 3.18 1.17
C LEU A 30 -5.91 2.93 1.35
N PHE A 31 -5.46 2.50 2.53
CA PHE A 31 -4.06 2.11 2.73
C PHE A 31 -3.64 0.96 1.82
N ALA A 32 -4.49 -0.05 1.66
CA ALA A 32 -4.26 -1.18 0.78
C ALA A 32 -4.11 -0.74 -0.68
N ALA A 33 -5.02 0.11 -1.17
CA ALA A 33 -5.00 0.61 -2.53
C ALA A 33 -3.74 1.45 -2.81
N VAL A 34 -3.35 2.33 -1.89
CA VAL A 34 -2.13 3.14 -2.02
C VAL A 34 -0.88 2.26 -2.03
N ALA A 35 -0.76 1.30 -1.11
CA ALA A 35 0.40 0.41 -1.04
C ALA A 35 0.52 -0.47 -2.29
N GLY A 36 -0.59 -1.06 -2.75
CA GLY A 36 -0.62 -1.84 -3.99
C GLY A 36 -0.26 -1.01 -5.22
N ALA A 37 -0.78 0.21 -5.33
CA ALA A 37 -0.46 1.11 -6.43
C ALA A 37 1.02 1.53 -6.44
N HIS A 38 1.63 1.72 -5.27
CA HIS A 38 3.06 2.03 -5.16
C HIS A 38 3.93 0.87 -5.67
N ALA A 39 3.63 -0.36 -5.27
CA ALA A 39 4.36 -1.55 -5.76
C ALA A 39 4.34 -1.64 -7.30
N CYS A 40 3.23 -1.22 -7.93
CA CYS A 40 3.12 -1.20 -9.39
C CYS A 40 4.05 -0.18 -10.09
N THR A 41 4.78 0.66 -9.34
CA THR A 41 5.78 1.60 -9.87
C THR A 41 7.22 1.07 -9.80
N VAL A 42 7.41 -0.09 -9.17
CA VAL A 42 8.71 -0.73 -8.96
C VAL A 42 8.88 -1.84 -10.01
N PRO A 43 10.02 -1.93 -10.72
CA PRO A 43 10.30 -3.08 -11.59
C PRO A 43 10.28 -4.40 -10.81
N ALA A 44 9.83 -5.52 -11.39
CA ALA A 44 9.77 -6.82 -10.68
C ALA A 44 11.06 -7.29 -10.02
N THR A 45 12.22 -6.85 -10.50
CA THR A 45 13.53 -7.20 -9.93
C THR A 45 13.97 -6.28 -8.79
N GLY A 46 13.23 -5.19 -8.56
CA GLY A 46 13.45 -4.24 -7.48
C GLY A 46 12.57 -4.53 -6.27
N TYR A 47 12.94 -3.95 -5.14
CA TYR A 47 12.14 -3.95 -3.92
C TYR A 47 12.12 -2.54 -3.35
N ASP A 48 10.94 -1.92 -3.39
CA ASP A 48 10.67 -0.63 -2.77
C ASP A 48 9.27 -0.68 -2.16
N VAL A 49 9.19 -0.39 -0.87
CA VAL A 49 7.97 -0.48 -0.07
C VAL A 49 7.63 0.92 0.38
N ILE A 50 6.37 1.30 0.20
CA ILE A 50 5.94 2.63 0.63
C ILE A 50 6.19 2.79 2.14
N ASP A 51 6.90 3.85 2.51
CA ASP A 51 7.12 4.17 3.90
C ASP A 51 5.83 4.66 4.57
N ARG A 52 5.79 4.57 5.89
CA ARG A 52 4.60 4.93 6.68
C ARG A 52 4.15 6.37 6.46
N GLU A 53 5.09 7.31 6.38
CA GLU A 53 4.77 8.73 6.27
C GLU A 53 4.14 9.03 4.91
N SER A 54 4.72 8.48 3.84
CA SER A 54 4.20 8.58 2.48
C SER A 54 2.84 7.90 2.32
N LEU A 55 2.64 6.73 2.95
CA LEU A 55 1.35 6.04 3.00
C LEU A 55 0.27 6.92 3.62
N LEU A 56 0.54 7.49 4.81
CA LEU A 56 -0.42 8.32 5.53
C LEU A 56 -0.75 9.61 4.77
N ARG A 57 0.24 10.25 4.14
CA ARG A 57 0.04 11.43 3.28
C ARG A 57 -0.80 11.13 2.05
N ALA A 58 -0.61 9.97 1.42
CA ALA A 58 -1.36 9.59 0.23
C ALA A 58 -2.82 9.22 0.58
N ALA A 59 -3.04 8.61 1.75
CA ALA A 59 -4.36 8.22 2.24
C ALA A 59 -5.14 9.34 2.95
N SER A 60 -4.63 10.58 2.92
CA SER A 60 -5.32 11.77 3.43
C SER A 60 -5.82 12.71 2.32
N ARG A 61 -5.71 12.29 1.05
CA ARG A 61 -6.22 13.01 -0.13
C ARG A 61 -7.63 12.56 -0.47
#